data_AF-A0AA38WF62-F1
#
_entry.id   AF-A0AA38WF62-F1
#
_cell.length_a   1.000
_cell.length_b   1.000
_cell.length_c   1.000
_cell.angle_alpha   90.00
_cell.angle_beta   90.00
_cell.angle_gamma   90.00
#
_symmetry.space_group_name_H-M   'P 1'
#
loop_
_entity.id
_entity.type
_entity.pdbx_description
1 polymer ?
#
loop_
_entity_poly.entity_id
_entity_poly.type
_entity_poly.pdbx_seq_one_letter_code
_entity_poly.pdbx_strand_id
1 'polypeptide(L)' 'MAQTTPNHKLTVAGWAAHDPSGVITPYTFKRRVNGADDVSIKILYCGICHTDIHHVKNDWGITMYPVVPG' A
#
# COMPACT_ATOMS: atom_id res chain seq x y z
N MET A 1 3.44 1.56 -12.47
CA MET A 1 2.05 1.73 -12.97
C MET A 1 1.20 0.63 -12.38
N ALA A 2 0.23 0.96 -11.52
CA ALA A 2 -0.66 -0.04 -10.93
C ALA A 2 -1.45 -0.73 -12.04
N GLN A 3 -1.03 -1.95 -12.41
CA GLN A 3 -1.68 -2.73 -13.45
C GLN A 3 -3.11 -3.03 -13.00
N THR A 4 -4.10 -2.48 -13.71
CA THR A 4 -5.51 -2.82 -13.55
C THR A 4 -5.74 -4.24 -14.04
N THR A 5 -5.44 -5.22 -13.19
CA THR A 5 -5.87 -6.59 -13.44
C THR A 5 -7.39 -6.71 -13.26
N PRO A 6 -8.08 -7.59 -14.00
CA PRO A 6 -9.55 -7.61 -14.12
C PRO A 6 -10.34 -7.68 -12.81
N ASN A 7 -9.68 -8.12 -11.73
CA ASN A 7 -10.32 -8.36 -10.44
C ASN A 7 -10.18 -7.20 -9.44
N HIS A 8 -9.42 -6.14 -9.75
CA HIS A 8 -9.23 -4.97 -8.86
C HIS A 8 -10.38 -3.96 -8.99
N LYS A 9 -11.49 -4.21 -8.28
CA LYS A 9 -12.73 -3.42 -8.36
C LYS A 9 -13.07 -2.64 -7.08
N LEU A 10 -12.47 -2.97 -5.94
CA LEU A 10 -12.79 -2.34 -4.66
C LEU A 10 -11.95 -1.07 -4.47
N THR A 11 -12.57 0.11 -4.49
CA THR A 11 -11.87 1.37 -4.23
C THR A 11 -11.60 1.53 -2.74
N VAL A 12 -10.35 1.79 -2.38
CA VAL A 12 -9.90 2.04 -1.00
C VAL A 12 -8.98 3.25 -0.96
N ALA A 13 -8.85 3.86 0.22
CA ALA A 13 -7.95 4.98 0.47
C ALA A 13 -6.88 4.57 1.48
N GLY A 14 -5.69 5.12 1.32
CA GLY A 14 -4.55 4.98 2.22
C GLY A 14 -3.59 6.15 2.06
N TRP A 15 -2.40 5.99 2.60
CA TRP A 15 -1.32 6.96 2.50
C TRP A 15 -0.10 6.25 1.92
N ALA A 16 0.49 6.79 0.85
CA ALA A 16 1.58 6.14 0.13
C ALA A 16 2.78 7.06 -0.05
N ALA A 17 3.98 6.47 -0.01
CA ALA A 17 5.17 7.10 -0.56
C ALA A 17 5.23 6.79 -2.08
N HIS A 18 5.71 7.76 -2.85
CA HIS A 18 5.80 7.68 -4.31
C HIS A 18 7.24 7.61 -4.83
N ASP A 19 8.21 7.91 -3.98
CA ASP A 19 9.63 7.92 -4.29
C ASP A 19 10.48 7.76 -2.99
N PRO A 20 11.81 7.60 -3.11
CA PRO A 20 12.71 7.42 -1.97
C PRO A 20 12.84 8.59 -0.99
N SER A 21 12.20 9.74 -1.21
CA SER A 21 12.15 10.81 -0.20
C SER A 21 11.44 10.34 1.08
N GLY A 22 10.59 9.31 0.98
CA GLY A 22 9.78 8.81 2.08
C GLY A 22 8.63 9.74 2.48
N VAL A 23 8.35 10.79 1.70
CA VAL A 23 7.18 11.64 1.90
C VAL A 23 5.92 10.86 1.56
N ILE A 24 4.97 10.82 2.51
CA ILE A 24 3.74 10.07 2.37
C ILE A 24 2.58 11.03 2.08
N THR A 25 1.79 10.74 1.05
CA THR A 25 0.61 11.54 0.64
C THR A 25 -0.65 10.68 0.53
N PRO A 26 -1.86 11.27 0.64
CA PRO A 26 -3.10 10.54 0.41
C PRO A 26 -3.11 9.84 -0.94
N TYR A 27 -3.50 8.57 -0.95
CA TYR A 27 -3.47 7.71 -2.13
C TYR A 27 -4.72 6.84 -2.21
N THR A 28 -5.41 6.91 -3.35
CA THR A 28 -6.60 6.09 -3.64
C THR A 28 -6.22 5.01 -4.64
N PHE A 29 -6.58 3.77 -4.34
CA PHE A 29 -6.23 2.63 -5.17
C PHE A 29 -7.32 1.56 -5.14
N LYS A 30 -7.20 0.57 -6.03
CA LYS A 30 -8.14 -0.53 -6.12
C LYS A 30 -7.55 -1.80 -5.50
N ARG A 31 -8.34 -2.49 -4.70
CA ARG A 31 -8.10 -3.85 -4.19
C ARG A 31 -8.96 -4.85 -4.96
N ARG A 32 -8.52 -6.11 -4.97
CA ARG A 32 -9.24 -7.19 -5.62
C ARG A 32 -10.49 -7.59 -4.85
N VAL A 33 -11.48 -8.11 -5.56
CA VAL A 33 -12.63 -8.78 -4.92
C VAL A 33 -12.13 -10.06 -4.24
N ASN A 34 -12.70 -10.39 -3.08
CA ASN A 34 -12.39 -11.63 -2.37
C ASN A 34 -12.74 -12.86 -3.23
N GLY A 35 -11.80 -13.80 -3.32
CA GLY A 35 -12.06 -15.19 -3.70
C GLY A 35 -12.48 -16.02 -2.49
N ALA A 36 -12.51 -17.34 -2.66
CA ALA A 36 -13.01 -18.27 -1.64
C ALA A 36 -12.23 -18.22 -0.32
N ASP A 37 -10.92 -18.00 -0.40
CA ASP A 37 -10.01 -18.07 0.76
C ASP A 37 -9.57 -16.69 1.28
N ASP A 38 -10.22 -15.62 0.82
CA ASP A 38 -9.81 -14.25 1.13
C ASP A 38 -10.67 -13.61 2.21
N VAL A 39 -10.01 -12.81 3.05
CA VAL A 39 -10.67 -12.03 4.11
C VAL A 39 -10.51 -10.54 3.84
N SER A 40 -11.64 -9.84 3.84
CA SER A 40 -11.66 -8.38 3.83
C SER A 40 -11.64 -7.87 5.26
N ILE A 41 -10.69 -6.99 5.58
CA ILE A 41 -10.52 -6.44 6.93
C ILE A 41 -10.74 -4.94 6.89
N LYS A 42 -11.62 -4.43 7.76
CA LYS A 42 -11.73 -3.00 8.02
C LYS A 42 -10.66 -2.62 9.04
N ILE A 43 -9.64 -1.90 8.60
CA ILE A 43 -8.57 -1.41 9.47
C ILE A 43 -9.12 -0.29 10.36
N LEU A 44 -9.09 -0.50 11.67
CA LEU A 44 -9.45 0.52 12.67
C LEU A 44 -8.21 1.27 13.16
N TYR A 45 -7.12 0.54 13.33
CA TYR A 45 -5.83 1.03 13.82
C TYR A 45 -4.69 0.30 13.09
N CYS A 46 -3.58 0.99 12.88
CA CYS A 46 -2.35 0.46 12.30
C CYS A 46 -1.17 1.07 13.06
N GLY A 47 -0.22 0.23 13.45
CA GLY A 47 0.99 0.67 14.14
C GLY A 47 2.04 1.18 13.16
N ILE A 48 3.05 1.88 13.68
CA ILE A 48 4.23 2.26 12.90
C ILE A 48 5.45 1.62 13.56
N CYS A 49 6.33 1.07 12.75
CA CYS A 49 7.61 0.50 13.19
C CYS A 49 8.77 1.03 12.32
N HIS A 50 10.00 0.66 12.69
CA HIS A 50 11.18 1.07 11.93
C HIS A 50 11.21 0.48 10.51
N THR A 51 10.62 -0.70 10.30
CA THR A 51 10.55 -1.35 8.98
C THR A 51 9.81 -0.49 7.97
N ASP A 52 8.78 0.25 8.41
CA ASP A 52 8.04 1.18 7.56
C ASP A 52 8.94 2.28 7.02
N ILE A 53 9.80 2.84 7.88
CA ILE A 53 10.75 3.91 7.51
C ILE A 53 11.74 3.39 6.47
N HIS A 54 12.32 2.20 6.69
CA HIS A 54 13.25 1.59 5.74
C HIS A 54 12.59 1.31 4.38
N HIS A 55 11.32 0.90 4.37
CA HIS A 55 10.57 0.68 3.14
C HIS A 55 10.26 1.99 2.42
N VAL A 56 9.71 3.01 3.09
CA VAL A 56 9.33 4.26 2.40
C VAL A 56 10.54 5.01 1.84
N LYS A 57 11.72 4.88 2.45
CA LYS A 57 12.98 5.49 1.97
C LYS A 57 13.80 4.62 1.02
N ASN A 58 13.36 3.39 0.78
CA ASN A 58 14.07 2.41 -0.05
C ASN A 58 15.51 2.13 0.43
N ASP A 59 15.75 2.07 1.74
CA ASP A 59 17.09 1.89 2.33
C ASP A 59 17.75 0.56 1.87
N TRP A 60 16.95 -0.43 1.48
CA TRP A 60 17.42 -1.73 0.99
C TRP A 60 17.38 -1.87 -0.54
N GLY A 61 16.94 -0.85 -1.27
CA GLY A 61 16.90 -0.87 -2.74
C GLY A 61 15.82 -1.77 -3.35
N ILE A 62 14.87 -2.30 -2.56
CA ILE A 62 13.85 -3.26 -2.99
C ILE A 62 12.41 -2.69 -3.03
N THR A 63 12.21 -1.43 -2.65
CA THR A 63 10.88 -0.83 -2.57
C THR A 63 10.28 -0.61 -3.96
N MET A 64 9.07 -1.12 -4.16
CA MET A 64 8.25 -0.83 -5.35
C MET A 64 7.25 0.28 -5.05
N TYR A 65 7.38 1.40 -5.74
CA TYR A 65 6.48 2.55 -5.58
C TYR A 65 5.28 2.50 -6.57
N PRO A 66 4.10 3.01 -6.17
CA PRO A 66 3.78 3.57 -4.85
C PRO A 66 3.68 2.49 -3.75
N VAL A 67 4.20 2.79 -2.56
CA VAL A 67 4.18 1.88 -1.39
C VAL A 67 3.29 2.46 -0.29
N VAL A 68 2.34 1.68 0.20
CA VAL A 68 1.51 1.98 1.37
C VAL A 68 2.10 1.19 2.54
N PRO A 69 2.82 1.83 3.49
CA PRO A 69 3.40 1.16 4.65
C PRO A 69 2.32 0.83 5.70
N GLY A 70 2.70 0.08 6.74
CA GLY A 70 1.80 -0.40 7.80
C GLY A 70 1.82 -1.91 7.99
#